data_AF-A0A0Q4BD99-F1
#
_entry.id   AF-A0A0Q4BD99-F1
#
_cell.length_a   1.000
_cell.length_b   1.000
_cell.length_c   1.000
_cell.angle_alpha   90.00
_cell.angle_beta   90.00
_cell.angle_gamma   90.00
#
_symmetry.space_group_name_H-M   'P 1'
#
loop_
_entity.id
_entity.type
_entity.pdbx_description
1 polymer ?
#
loop_
_entity_poly.entity_id
_entity_poly.type
_entity_poly.pdbx_seq_one_letter_code
_entity_poly.pdbx_strand_id
1 'polypeptide(L)'
;MRAFRKISKDKSAGIEGLPLQLMIMVVIAGVGTAILMGWMGSLSAPNGIDAVYSNPTEIVLNDNDHDGVFTKTGISITISVLDNNGDAVDGATVVLDGANIKTANGRQVHGMTDASGKVTFSGLSASQTGKSVGFITATVTKSGLGTDTSLTIPVVSE
;
A
#
# COMPACT_ATOMS: atom_id res chain seq x y z
N MET A 1 -63.27 -11.10 -61.24
CA MET A 1 -62.48 -11.57 -60.08
C MET A 1 -61.12 -10.90 -60.13
N ARG A 2 -60.70 -10.20 -59.06
CA ARG A 2 -59.36 -9.60 -58.95
C ARG A 2 -58.46 -10.60 -58.21
N ALA A 3 -57.39 -11.05 -58.86
CA ALA A 3 -56.41 -11.96 -58.26
C ALA A 3 -55.47 -11.16 -57.33
N PHE A 4 -55.39 -11.57 -56.07
CA PHE A 4 -54.41 -11.05 -55.12
C PHE A 4 -53.01 -11.56 -55.50
N ARG A 5 -52.10 -10.64 -55.79
CA ARG A 5 -50.69 -10.94 -56.06
C ARG A 5 -49.99 -11.33 -54.76
N LYS A 6 -49.56 -12.58 -54.65
CA LYS A 6 -48.86 -13.13 -53.48
C LYS A 6 -47.45 -12.54 -53.41
N ILE A 7 -47.11 -11.84 -52.33
CA ILE A 7 -45.75 -11.32 -52.09
C ILE A 7 -44.83 -12.52 -51.83
N SER A 8 -43.90 -12.75 -52.74
CA SER A 8 -42.87 -13.78 -52.65
C SER A 8 -41.67 -13.20 -51.92
N LYS A 9 -41.18 -13.88 -50.87
CA LYS A 9 -39.89 -13.55 -50.24
C LYS A 9 -38.79 -13.89 -51.24
N ASP A 10 -38.15 -12.86 -51.77
CA ASP A 10 -37.01 -13.00 -52.66
C ASP A 10 -35.79 -13.50 -51.87
N LYS A 11 -35.30 -14.70 -52.19
CA LYS A 11 -34.10 -15.29 -51.55
C LYS A 11 -32.80 -14.69 -52.09
N SER A 12 -32.86 -13.94 -53.20
CA SER A 12 -31.70 -13.28 -53.81
C SER A 12 -31.24 -12.02 -53.05
N ALA A 13 -32.07 -11.49 -52.13
CA ALA A 13 -31.72 -10.37 -51.25
C ALA A 13 -30.84 -10.76 -50.05
N GLY A 14 -30.48 -12.05 -49.90
CA GLY A 14 -29.71 -12.56 -48.76
C GLY A 14 -28.21 -12.22 -48.79
N ILE A 15 -27.66 -11.82 -49.94
CA ILE A 15 -26.23 -11.49 -50.08
C ILE A 15 -25.95 -10.01 -49.76
N GLU A 16 -26.94 -9.11 -49.87
CA GLU A 16 -26.77 -7.70 -49.48
C GLU A 16 -26.78 -7.49 -47.95
N GLY A 17 -27.33 -8.46 -47.21
CA GLY A 17 -27.25 -8.48 -45.75
C GLY A 17 -25.86 -8.83 -45.21
N LEU A 18 -25.00 -9.45 -46.01
CA LEU A 18 -23.65 -9.89 -45.61
C LEU A 18 -22.72 -8.69 -45.34
N PRO A 19 -22.61 -7.68 -46.24
CA PRO A 19 -21.88 -6.46 -45.96
C PRO A 19 -22.49 -5.62 -44.84
N LEU A 20 -23.82 -5.56 -44.76
CA LEU A 20 -24.53 -4.77 -43.74
C LEU A 20 -24.37 -5.39 -42.35
N GLN A 21 -24.42 -6.71 -42.22
CA GLN A 21 -24.15 -7.42 -40.98
C GLN A 21 -22.70 -7.25 -40.53
N LEU A 22 -21.73 -7.29 -41.46
CA LEU A 22 -20.32 -7.03 -41.14
C LEU A 22 -20.11 -5.59 -40.66
N MET A 23 -20.76 -4.61 -41.28
CA MET A 23 -20.71 -3.22 -40.84
C MET A 23 -21.28 -3.07 -39.43
N ILE A 24 -22.45 -3.68 -39.15
CA ILE A 24 -23.06 -3.68 -37.81
C ILE A 24 -22.12 -4.34 -36.80
N MET A 25 -21.48 -5.46 -37.14
CA MET A 25 -20.55 -6.16 -36.27
C MET A 25 -19.34 -5.29 -35.92
N VAL A 26 -18.76 -4.60 -36.90
CA VAL A 26 -17.62 -3.69 -36.67
C VAL A 26 -18.02 -2.51 -35.80
N VAL A 27 -19.20 -1.92 -36.02
CA VAL A 27 -19.71 -0.83 -35.19
C VAL A 27 -19.94 -1.28 -33.75
N ILE A 28 -20.59 -2.43 -33.54
CA ILE A 28 -20.84 -2.97 -32.19
C ILE A 28 -19.52 -3.32 -31.50
N ALA A 29 -18.57 -3.95 -32.21
CA ALA A 29 -17.26 -4.28 -31.66
C ALA A 29 -16.47 -3.02 -31.27
N GLY A 30 -16.50 -1.97 -32.10
CA GLY A 30 -15.85 -0.69 -31.83
C GLY A 30 -16.46 0.02 -30.62
N VAL A 31 -17.79 0.11 -30.55
CA VAL A 31 -18.50 0.70 -29.40
C VAL A 31 -18.23 -0.10 -28.12
N GLY A 32 -18.25 -1.43 -28.21
CA GLY A 32 -17.93 -2.31 -27.08
C GLY A 32 -16.51 -2.08 -26.55
N THR A 33 -15.53 -1.96 -27.44
CA THR A 33 -14.13 -1.70 -27.06
C THR A 33 -13.98 -0.31 -26.43
N ALA A 34 -14.67 0.70 -26.97
CA ALA A 34 -14.65 2.06 -26.44
C ALA A 34 -15.23 2.14 -25.01
N ILE A 35 -16.28 1.38 -24.73
CA ILE A 35 -16.87 1.29 -23.37
C ILE A 35 -15.87 0.64 -22.40
N LEU A 36 -15.25 -0.48 -22.79
CA LEU A 36 -14.27 -1.16 -21.94
C LEU A 36 -13.04 -0.28 -21.65
N MET A 37 -12.53 0.43 -22.66
CA MET A 37 -11.44 1.39 -22.52
C MET A 37 -11.83 2.58 -21.63
N GLY A 38 -13.03 3.13 -21.82
CA GLY A 38 -13.56 4.21 -21.00
C GLY A 38 -13.70 3.82 -19.52
N TRP A 39 -14.02 2.55 -19.26
CA TRP A 39 -14.12 2.03 -17.90
C TRP A 39 -12.75 1.78 -17.25
N MET A 40 -11.76 1.29 -18.01
CA MET A 40 -10.38 1.13 -17.52
C MET A 40 -9.71 2.47 -17.19
N GLY A 41 -10.04 3.54 -17.91
CA GLY A 41 -9.51 4.89 -17.63
C GLY A 41 -10.00 5.53 -16.32
N SER A 42 -11.04 4.98 -15.69
CA SER A 42 -11.60 5.50 -14.43
C SER A 42 -11.03 4.82 -13.17
N LEU A 43 -10.16 3.83 -13.33
CA LEU A 43 -9.47 3.21 -12.19
C LEU A 43 -8.19 4.01 -11.93
N SER A 44 -8.25 4.93 -10.96
CA SER A 44 -7.02 5.48 -10.39
C SER A 44 -6.16 4.32 -9.88
N ALA A 45 -4.86 4.34 -10.20
CA ALA A 45 -3.92 3.39 -9.61
C ALA A 45 -4.08 3.39 -8.08
N PRO A 46 -3.95 2.24 -7.40
CA PRO A 46 -4.02 2.22 -5.96
C PRO A 46 -2.95 3.17 -5.41
N ASN A 47 -3.39 4.26 -4.78
CA ASN A 47 -2.51 5.17 -4.05
C ASN A 47 -2.30 4.55 -2.68
N GLY A 48 -1.08 4.09 -2.42
CA GLY A 48 -0.70 3.39 -1.20
C GLY A 48 0.61 3.90 -0.64
N ILE A 49 0.95 3.38 0.54
CA ILE A 49 2.30 3.45 1.07
C ILE A 49 3.09 2.31 0.37
N ASP A 50 4.20 2.65 -0.27
CA ASP A 50 5.03 1.67 -0.99
C ASP A 50 6.17 1.15 -0.11
N ALA A 51 6.85 2.09 0.56
CA ALA A 51 8.04 1.76 1.32
C ALA A 51 8.12 2.54 2.62
N VAL A 52 8.50 1.82 3.68
CA VAL A 52 8.79 2.39 5.00
C VAL A 52 10.19 1.95 5.41
N TYR A 53 11.06 2.91 5.69
CA TYR A 53 12.45 2.68 6.10
C TYR A 53 12.70 3.12 7.53
N SER A 54 13.62 2.45 8.21
CA SER A 54 14.13 2.85 9.52
C SER A 54 15.63 3.18 9.47
N ASN A 55 16.03 4.10 10.34
CA ASN A 55 17.42 4.34 10.68
C ASN A 55 17.52 4.58 12.21
N PRO A 56 18.20 3.73 12.98
CA PRO A 56 19.01 2.58 12.54
C PRO A 56 18.14 1.39 12.08
N THR A 57 18.73 0.49 11.28
CA THR A 57 18.09 -0.75 10.80
C THR A 57 18.12 -1.87 11.83
N GLU A 58 18.90 -1.73 12.90
CA GLU A 58 19.00 -2.70 13.99
C GLU A 58 19.27 -1.98 15.31
N ILE A 59 18.90 -2.63 16.42
CA ILE A 59 19.15 -2.12 17.77
C ILE A 59 19.80 -3.23 18.59
N VAL A 60 21.02 -2.99 19.05
CA VAL A 60 21.70 -3.89 20.00
C VAL A 60 21.43 -3.44 21.43
N LEU A 61 20.94 -4.35 22.26
CA LEU A 61 20.75 -4.22 23.71
C LEU A 61 21.86 -4.97 24.43
N ASN A 62 22.35 -4.39 25.52
CA ASN A 62 23.41 -4.97 26.34
C ASN A 62 22.90 -5.18 27.76
N ASP A 63 23.40 -6.22 28.41
CA ASP A 63 23.20 -6.48 29.83
C ASP A 63 24.44 -5.98 30.60
N ASN A 64 24.29 -4.87 31.33
CA ASN A 64 25.40 -4.24 32.04
C ASN A 64 25.53 -4.75 33.49
N ASP A 65 24.42 -5.15 34.10
CA ASP A 65 24.31 -5.58 35.50
C ASP A 65 24.24 -7.11 35.67
N HIS A 66 24.24 -7.85 34.56
CA HIS A 66 24.22 -9.31 34.48
C HIS A 66 22.98 -9.93 35.14
N ASP A 67 21.85 -9.21 35.12
CA ASP A 67 20.58 -9.65 35.69
C ASP A 67 19.73 -10.48 34.70
N GLY A 68 20.18 -10.58 33.44
CA GLY A 68 19.49 -11.25 32.34
C GLY A 68 18.48 -10.36 31.60
N VAL A 69 18.42 -9.07 31.91
CA VAL A 69 17.61 -8.05 31.24
C VAL A 69 18.51 -7.10 30.46
N PHE A 70 18.47 -7.25 29.14
CA PHE A 70 19.24 -6.41 28.23
C PHE A 70 18.49 -5.10 28.03
N THR A 71 19.13 -3.97 28.33
CA THR A 71 18.49 -2.65 28.25
C THR A 71 19.36 -1.65 27.50
N LYS A 72 18.70 -0.72 26.80
CA LYS A 72 19.37 0.43 26.19
C LYS A 72 18.47 1.65 26.22
N THR A 73 19.03 2.76 26.69
CA THR A 73 18.36 4.06 26.79
C THR A 73 19.00 5.07 25.84
N GLY A 74 18.25 6.10 25.44
CA GLY A 74 18.76 7.14 24.55
C GLY A 74 18.79 6.73 23.08
N ILE A 75 17.99 5.73 22.70
CA ILE A 75 17.88 5.28 21.31
C ILE A 75 17.19 6.37 20.49
N SER A 76 17.70 6.63 19.28
CA SER A 76 17.07 7.51 18.30
C SER A 76 16.70 6.69 17.06
N ILE A 77 15.42 6.68 16.68
CA ILE A 77 14.90 5.96 15.51
C ILE A 77 14.24 6.97 14.58
N THR A 78 14.68 7.02 13.33
CA THR A 78 14.08 7.81 12.26
C THR A 78 13.33 6.86 11.34
N ILE A 79 12.04 7.13 11.10
CA ILE A 79 11.21 6.41 10.14
C ILE A 79 10.96 7.31 8.95
N SER A 80 11.16 6.79 7.73
CA SER A 80 10.87 7.48 6.46
C SER A 80 9.78 6.72 5.71
N VAL A 81 8.79 7.44 5.19
CA VAL A 81 7.60 6.89 4.52
C VAL A 81 7.52 7.44 3.09
N LEU A 82 7.42 6.55 2.12
CA LEU A 82 7.26 6.87 0.70
C LEU A 82 5.97 6.27 0.15
N ASP A 83 5.36 6.96 -0.81
CA ASP A 83 4.22 6.47 -1.57
C ASP A 83 4.64 5.66 -2.82
N ASN A 84 3.65 5.15 -3.55
CA ASN A 84 3.84 4.38 -4.80
C ASN A 84 4.51 5.16 -5.93
N ASN A 85 4.63 6.48 -5.81
CA ASN A 85 5.31 7.35 -6.76
C ASN A 85 6.77 7.62 -6.34
N GLY A 86 7.17 7.16 -5.15
CA GLY A 86 8.46 7.46 -4.53
C GLY A 86 8.51 8.83 -3.86
N ASP A 87 7.36 9.49 -3.72
CA ASP A 87 7.24 10.79 -3.07
C ASP A 87 7.08 10.62 -1.55
N ALA A 88 7.56 11.61 -0.81
CA ALA A 88 7.52 11.62 0.64
C ALA A 88 6.08 11.82 1.17
N VAL A 89 5.67 10.98 2.11
CA VAL A 89 4.31 11.04 2.69
C VAL A 89 4.29 11.91 3.94
N ASP A 90 3.78 13.13 3.82
CA ASP A 90 3.54 14.04 4.95
C ASP A 90 2.31 13.63 5.78
N GLY A 91 2.38 13.82 7.11
CA GLY A 91 1.27 13.60 8.03
C GLY A 91 0.82 12.13 8.18
N ALA A 92 1.69 11.16 7.90
CA ALA A 92 1.46 9.76 8.21
C ALA A 92 1.71 9.51 9.70
N THR A 93 0.77 8.83 10.37
CA THR A 93 0.91 8.44 11.77
C THR A 93 1.76 7.19 11.85
N VAL A 94 2.84 7.23 12.63
CA VAL A 94 3.74 6.11 12.87
C VAL A 94 3.65 5.70 14.33
N VAL A 95 3.45 4.40 14.57
CA VAL A 95 3.43 3.79 15.91
C VAL A 95 4.48 2.68 15.94
N LEU A 96 5.34 2.70 16.96
CA LEU A 96 6.32 1.64 17.18
C LEU A 96 5.85 0.75 18.34
N ASP A 97 5.90 -0.56 18.14
CA ASP A 97 5.55 -1.55 19.14
C ASP A 97 6.52 -2.75 19.12
N GLY A 98 6.71 -3.40 20.26
CA GLY A 98 7.65 -4.52 20.43
C GLY A 98 8.91 -4.17 21.24
N ALA A 99 9.64 -5.20 21.68
CA ALA A 99 10.85 -5.11 22.53
C ALA A 99 10.75 -4.12 23.72
N ASN A 100 9.56 -3.99 24.30
CA ASN A 100 9.23 -3.04 25.38
C ASN A 100 9.67 -1.60 25.08
N ILE A 101 9.63 -1.19 23.80
CA ILE A 101 10.05 0.15 23.37
C ILE A 101 9.14 1.21 23.99
N LYS A 102 9.75 2.19 24.64
CA LYS A 102 9.05 3.26 25.35
C LYS A 102 9.73 4.60 25.12
N THR A 103 8.92 5.65 25.15
CA THR A 103 9.41 7.02 25.30
C THR A 103 10.04 7.22 26.69
N ALA A 104 10.82 8.28 26.88
CA ALA A 104 11.38 8.65 28.19
C ALA A 104 10.32 8.75 29.31
N ASN A 105 9.05 8.99 28.96
CA ASN A 105 7.91 9.07 29.89
C ASN A 105 7.22 7.71 30.13
N GLY A 106 7.77 6.60 29.62
CA GLY A 106 7.20 5.26 29.73
C GLY A 106 5.97 4.99 28.87
N ARG A 107 5.62 5.90 27.93
CA ARG A 107 4.45 5.78 27.04
C ARG A 107 4.80 5.14 25.71
N GLN A 108 3.78 4.63 25.01
CA GLN A 108 3.88 4.11 23.65
C GLN A 108 4.44 5.15 22.68
N VAL A 109 5.38 4.73 21.84
CA VAL A 109 6.05 5.60 20.87
C VAL A 109 5.16 5.79 19.66
N HIS A 110 4.74 7.03 19.43
CA HIS A 110 3.94 7.42 18.28
C HIS A 110 4.27 8.85 17.84
N GLY A 111 4.06 9.14 16.56
CA GLY A 111 4.30 10.47 15.98
C GLY A 111 3.71 10.59 14.59
N MET A 112 3.88 11.76 13.99
CA MET A 112 3.51 12.02 12.59
C MET A 112 4.74 12.37 11.77
N THR A 113 4.76 11.94 10.51
CA THR A 113 5.78 12.37 9.56
C THR A 113 5.65 13.85 9.22
N ASP A 114 6.79 14.47 8.94
CA ASP A 114 6.90 15.85 8.48
C ASP A 114 6.75 15.96 6.94
N ALA A 115 6.90 17.18 6.42
CA ALA A 115 6.85 17.48 4.99
C ALA A 115 7.91 16.74 4.15
N SER A 116 8.94 16.16 4.78
CA SER A 116 9.95 15.31 4.14
C SER A 116 9.64 13.82 4.23
N GLY A 117 8.47 13.46 4.76
CA GLY A 117 8.00 12.09 4.95
C GLY A 117 8.70 11.38 6.09
N LYS A 118 9.28 12.12 7.05
CA LYS A 118 10.11 11.56 8.12
C LYS A 118 9.57 11.86 9.49
N VAL A 119 9.78 10.93 10.41
CA VAL A 119 9.54 11.13 11.84
C VAL A 119 10.74 10.60 12.63
N THR A 120 11.24 11.41 13.57
CA THR A 120 12.37 11.04 14.43
C THR A 120 11.92 10.94 15.87
N PHE A 121 12.05 9.74 16.42
CA PHE A 121 11.84 9.46 17.83
C PHE A 121 13.19 9.43 18.55
N SER A 122 13.35 10.26 19.57
CA SER A 122 14.60 10.36 20.35
C SER A 122 14.36 10.06 21.82
N GLY A 123 15.41 9.67 22.53
CA GLY A 123 15.33 9.37 23.96
C GLY A 123 14.50 8.13 24.27
N LEU A 124 14.46 7.15 23.35
CA LEU A 124 13.73 5.92 23.54
C LEU A 124 14.50 4.95 24.43
N SER A 125 13.77 4.07 25.11
CA SER A 125 14.29 2.94 25.87
C SER A 125 13.69 1.65 25.36
N ALA A 126 14.52 0.63 25.14
CA ALA A 126 14.09 -0.72 24.80
C ALA A 126 14.67 -1.72 25.81
N SER A 127 13.95 -2.82 26.05
CA SER A 127 14.41 -3.87 26.95
C SER A 127 13.91 -5.24 26.53
N GLN A 128 14.74 -6.26 26.72
CA GLN A 128 14.39 -7.65 26.42
C GLN A 128 14.99 -8.58 27.48
N THR A 129 14.27 -9.65 27.80
CA THR A 129 14.71 -10.65 28.78
C THR A 129 15.36 -11.83 28.06
N GLY A 130 16.57 -12.19 28.48
CA GLY A 130 17.35 -13.27 27.91
C GLY A 130 17.96 -12.97 26.55
N LYS A 131 19.01 -13.71 26.19
CA LYS A 131 19.68 -13.58 24.89
C LYS A 131 18.78 -14.11 23.78
N SER A 132 18.19 -13.21 23.02
CA SER A 132 17.31 -13.52 21.90
C SER A 132 17.23 -12.34 20.94
N VAL A 133 16.68 -12.61 19.74
CA VAL A 133 16.35 -11.59 18.75
C VAL A 133 14.87 -11.26 18.88
N GLY A 134 14.57 -10.02 19.25
CA GLY A 134 13.23 -9.43 19.23
C GLY A 134 13.01 -8.56 17.99
N PHE A 135 11.80 -8.04 17.85
CA PHE A 135 11.44 -7.15 16.77
C PHE A 135 10.64 -5.97 17.30
N ILE A 136 10.90 -4.79 16.75
CA ILE A 136 10.03 -3.62 16.85
C ILE A 136 9.32 -3.47 15.51
N THR A 137 8.00 -3.58 15.52
CA THR A 137 7.17 -3.36 14.33
C THR A 137 6.79 -1.88 14.25
N ALA A 138 7.01 -1.28 13.08
CA ALA A 138 6.52 0.05 12.77
C ALA A 138 5.20 -0.06 12.01
N THR A 139 4.13 0.44 12.61
CA THR A 139 2.83 0.57 11.96
C THR A 139 2.67 2.00 11.47
N VAL A 140 2.52 2.18 10.17
CA VAL A 140 2.32 3.47 9.52
C VAL A 140 0.92 3.56 8.97
N THR A 141 0.19 4.62 9.28
CA THR A 141 -1.18 4.83 8.79
C THR A 141 -1.33 6.25 8.26
N LYS A 142 -1.87 6.37 7.04
CA LYS A 142 -2.22 7.66 6.44
C LYS A 142 -3.64 7.60 5.89
N SER A 143 -4.46 8.55 6.30
CA SER A 143 -5.79 8.73 5.71
C SER A 143 -5.68 8.97 4.21
N GLY A 144 -6.37 8.13 3.42
CA GLY A 144 -6.36 8.16 1.96
C GLY A 144 -5.34 7.21 1.29
N LEU A 145 -4.29 6.76 2.01
CA LEU A 145 -3.27 5.82 1.48
C LEU A 145 -3.29 4.45 2.17
N GLY A 146 -3.98 4.32 3.31
CA GLY A 146 -4.12 3.06 4.03
C GLY A 146 -3.10 2.89 5.16
N THR A 147 -2.79 1.63 5.47
CA THR A 147 -1.91 1.21 6.57
C THR A 147 -0.84 0.27 6.06
N ASP A 148 0.40 0.50 6.45
CA ASP A 148 1.53 -0.41 6.28
C ASP A 148 2.06 -0.90 7.63
N THR A 149 2.38 -2.18 7.72
CA THR A 149 2.99 -2.83 8.90
C THR A 149 4.18 -3.70 8.52
N SER A 150 4.76 -3.47 7.34
CA SER A 150 5.79 -4.34 6.77
C SER A 150 7.15 -4.15 7.44
N LEU A 151 7.41 -2.94 7.94
CA LEU A 151 8.69 -2.60 8.55
C LEU A 151 8.82 -3.21 9.95
N THR A 152 9.84 -4.06 10.10
CA THR A 152 10.29 -4.59 11.39
C THR A 152 11.76 -4.25 11.60
N ILE A 153 12.08 -3.78 12.80
CA ILE A 153 13.44 -3.43 13.22
C ILE A 153 13.91 -4.55 14.17
N PRO A 154 14.92 -5.36 13.79
CA PRO A 154 15.47 -6.36 14.68
C PRO A 154 16.12 -5.73 15.91
N VAL A 155 15.86 -6.33 17.06
CA VAL A 155 16.45 -5.98 18.34
C VAL A 155 17.26 -7.18 18.83
N VAL A 156 18.57 -7.03 18.91
CA VAL A 156 19.49 -8.11 19.28
C VAL A 156 19.94 -7.90 20.72
N SER A 157 19.81 -8.93 21.55
CA SER A 157 20.30 -8.93 22.94
C SER A 157 21.63 -9.68 23.00
N GLU A 158 22.73 -8.97 23.23
CA GLU A 158 24.11 -9.51 23.26
C GLU A 158 24.78 -9.42 24.64
#